data_AF-A0AA42SR69-F1
#
_entry.id   AF-A0AA42SR69-F1
#
_cell.length_a   1.000
_cell.length_b   1.000
_cell.length_c   1.000
_cell.angle_alpha   90.00
_cell.angle_beta   90.00
_cell.angle_gamma   90.00
#
_symmetry.space_group_name_H-M   'P 1'
#
loop_
_entity.id
_entity.type
_entity.pdbx_description
1 polymer ?
#
loop_
_entity_poly.entity_id
_entity_poly.type
_entity_poly.pdbx_seq_one_letter_code
_entity_poly.pdbx_strand_id
1 'polypeptide(L)' 'MNKFKPNHKVVFDNPHVPNNLVMNVKRGTYKSSGMDMVTVELPGGLAHAFASELRIATKAEEETGFRQ' A
#
# COMPACT_ATOMS: atom_id res chain seq x y z
N MET A 1 0.22 -13.93 -9.06
CA MET A 1 1.63 -13.52 -8.80
C MET A 1 1.58 -12.46 -7.71
N ASN A 2 2.19 -12.68 -6.56
CA ASN A 2 2.08 -11.76 -5.41
C ASN A 2 2.92 -10.50 -5.65
N LYS A 3 2.25 -9.37 -5.95
CA LYS A 3 2.87 -8.08 -6.30
C LYS A 3 3.54 -7.42 -5.08
N PHE A 4 3.02 -7.61 -3.87
CA PHE A 4 3.50 -6.97 -2.64
C PHE A 4 3.98 -7.98 -1.60
N LYS A 5 5.02 -7.59 -0.85
CA LYS A 5 5.61 -8.38 0.24
C LYS A 5 5.63 -7.57 1.54
N PRO A 6 5.65 -8.22 2.72
CA PRO A 6 5.88 -7.53 3.98
C PRO A 6 7.10 -6.61 3.92
N ASN A 7 7.03 -5.47 4.60
CA ASN A 7 8.02 -4.39 4.64
C ASN A 7 8.22 -3.60 3.34
N HIS A 8 7.50 -3.90 2.26
CA HIS A 8 7.42 -2.97 1.13
C HIS A 8 6.75 -1.66 1.58
N LYS A 9 7.23 -0.54 1.03
CA LYS A 9 6.57 0.75 1.11
C LYS A 9 5.70 0.97 -0.12
N VAL A 10 4.46 1.37 0.10
CA VAL A 10 3.44 1.54 -0.95
C VAL A 10 2.69 2.83 -0.78
N VAL A 11 2.13 3.32 -1.89
CA VAL A 11 1.17 4.44 -1.92
C VAL A 11 -0.07 4.01 -2.68
N PHE A 12 -1.18 4.73 -2.47
CA PHE A 12 -2.33 4.59 -3.35
C PHE A 12 -2.00 5.16 -4.72
N ASP A 13 -2.14 4.32 -5.75
CA ASP A 13 -1.95 4.71 -7.15
C ASP A 13 -3.17 5.48 -7.67
N ASN A 14 -4.33 5.31 -7.02
CA ASN A 14 -5.55 6.01 -7.36
C ASN A 14 -5.49 7.49 -6.89
N PRO A 15 -5.51 8.48 -7.79
CA PRO A 15 -5.43 9.90 -7.43
C PRO A 15 -6.67 10.40 -6.66
N HIS A 16 -7.81 9.71 -6.76
CA HIS A 16 -9.04 10.06 -6.06
C HIS A 16 -9.05 9.62 -4.59
N VAL A 17 -8.10 8.79 -4.17
CA VAL A 17 -7.93 8.45 -2.76
C VAL A 17 -7.15 9.61 -2.11
N PRO A 18 -7.73 10.31 -1.11
CA PRO A 18 -7.12 11.49 -0.49
C PRO A 18 -5.93 11.15 0.43
N ASN A 19 -5.46 9.90 0.42
CA ASN A 19 -4.32 9.46 1.20
C ASN A 19 -3.02 9.61 0.40
N ASN A 20 -2.21 10.58 0.81
CA ASN A 20 -0.87 10.80 0.25
C ASN A 20 0.23 10.19 1.12
N LEU A 21 -0.07 9.36 2.10
CA LEU A 21 0.97 8.78 2.96
C LEU A 21 1.63 7.59 2.28
N VAL A 22 2.94 7.48 2.47
CA VAL A 22 3.65 6.22 2.25
C VAL A 22 3.32 5.26 3.39
N MET A 23 2.84 4.08 3.02
CA MET A 23 2.36 3.07 3.95
C MET A 23 3.28 1.86 3.95
N ASN A 24 3.45 1.24 5.12
CA ASN A 24 4.21 0.00 5.24
C ASN A 24 3.30 -1.20 5.04
N VAL A 25 3.69 -2.14 4.18
CA VAL A 25 3.00 -3.41 4.02
C VAL A 25 3.29 -4.31 5.23
N LYS A 26 2.25 -4.63 6.01
CA LYS A 26 2.34 -5.61 7.11
C LYS A 26 2.06 -7.03 6.65
N ARG A 27 1.17 -7.19 5.67
CA ARG A 27 0.90 -8.47 5.02
C ARG A 27 0.94 -8.26 3.52
N GLY A 28 1.83 -8.99 2.85
CA GLY A 28 1.93 -9.02 1.39
C GLY A 28 0.65 -9.54 0.73
N THR A 29 0.62 -9.57 -0.60
CA THR A 29 -0.59 -9.91 -1.36
C THR A 29 -1.18 -11.26 -0.93
N TYR A 30 -2.47 -11.27 -0.58
CA TYR A 30 -3.22 -12.47 -0.20
C TYR A 30 -4.62 -12.44 -0.80
N LYS A 31 -5.24 -13.61 -0.97
CA LYS A 31 -6.63 -13.71 -1.42
C LYS A 31 -7.62 -13.58 -0.27
N SER A 32 -8.64 -12.75 -0.44
CA SER A 32 -9.80 -12.63 0.45
C SER A 32 -11.06 -12.54 -0.41
N SER A 33 -11.98 -13.49 -0.23
CA SER A 33 -13.22 -13.59 -1.03
C SER A 33 -12.99 -13.50 -2.54
N GLY A 34 -11.91 -14.13 -3.03
CA GLY A 34 -11.53 -14.13 -4.44
C GLY A 34 -10.72 -12.91 -4.91
N MET A 35 -10.65 -11.84 -4.10
CA MET A 35 -9.96 -10.58 -4.42
C MET A 35 -8.53 -10.56 -3.84
N ASP A 36 -7.61 -9.92 -4.56
CA ASP A 36 -6.22 -9.74 -4.10
C ASP A 36 -6.11 -8.50 -3.21
N MET A 37 -5.79 -8.73 -1.93
CA MET A 37 -5.72 -7.73 -0.88
C MET A 37 -4.30 -7.59 -0.33
N VAL A 38 -4.02 -6.45 0.28
CA VAL A 38 -2.77 -6.13 0.99
C VAL A 38 -3.13 -5.49 2.33
N THR A 39 -2.43 -5.88 3.40
CA THR A 39 -2.56 -5.18 4.69
C THR A 39 -1.46 -4.15 4.82
N VAL A 40 -1.84 -2.89 5.02
CA VAL A 40 -0.95 -1.75 5.17
C VAL A 40 -1.11 -1.12 6.54
N GLU A 41 -0.05 -0.49 7.04
CA GLU A 41 -0.04 0.28 8.27
C GLU A 41 -0.21 1.78 7.96
N LEU A 42 -1.18 2.37 8.64
CA LEU A 42 -1.49 3.79 8.67
C LEU A 42 -1.28 4.33 10.10
N PRO A 43 -1.16 5.66 10.30
CA PRO A 43 -1.06 6.23 11.64
C PRO A 43 -2.21 5.83 12.58
N GLY A 44 -3.40 5.57 12.04
CA GLY A 44 -4.58 5.14 12.79
C GLY A 44 -4.70 3.63 13.00
N GLY A 45 -3.75 2.81 12.52
CA GLY A 45 -3.78 1.36 12.64
C GLY A 45 -3.61 0.62 11.31
N LEU A 46 -4.11 -0.62 11.26
CA LEU A 46 -4.01 -1.47 10.09
C LEU A 46 -5.21 -1.27 9.16
N ALA A 47 -4.95 -1.19 7.85
CA ALA A 47 -5.96 -1.16 6.82
C ALA A 47 -5.76 -2.28 5.79
N HIS A 48 -6.85 -2.69 5.16
CA HIS A 48 -6.84 -3.61 4.04
C HIS A 48 -7.17 -2.83 2.77
N ALA A 49 -6.31 -2.92 1.78
CA ALA A 49 -6.47 -2.26 0.49
C ALA A 49 -6.40 -3.28 -0.65
N PHE A 50 -7.09 -2.99 -1.75
CA PHE A 50 -6.98 -3.80 -2.95
C PHE A 50 -5.56 -3.68 -3.53
N ALA A 51 -4.97 -4.80 -3.91
CA ALA A 51 -3.64 -4.80 -4.54
C ALA A 51 -3.62 -3.99 -5.86
N SER A 52 -4.76 -3.87 -6.54
CA SER A 52 -4.93 -3.08 -7.77
C SER A 52 -4.88 -1.58 -7.54
N GLU A 53 -5.15 -1.10 -6.32
CA GLU A 53 -5.15 0.33 -5.99
C GLU A 53 -3.80 0.83 -5.46
N LEU A 54 -2.82 -0.08 -5.35
CA LEU A 54 -1.51 0.20 -4.78
C LEU A 54 -0.41 0.13 -5.84
N ARG A 55 0.62 0.95 -5.60
CA ARG A 55 1.92 0.82 -6.24
C ARG A 55 3.04 0.91 -5.21
N ILE A 56 4.22 0.42 -5.59
CA ILE A 56 5.43 0.60 -4.79
C ILE A 56 5.76 2.10 -4.74
N ALA A 57 6.13 2.58 -3.56
CA ALA A 57 6.59 3.94 -3.38
C ALA A 57 7.92 4.13 -4.14
N THR A 58 8.09 5.29 -4.78
CA THR A 58 9.38 5.67 -5.35
C THR A 58 10.35 6.05 -4.23
N LYS A 59 11.66 6.05 -4.51
CA LYS A 59 12.68 6.43 -3.50
C LYS A 59 12.41 7.82 -2.90
N ALA A 60 12.01 8.79 -3.73
CA ALA A 60 11.70 10.15 -3.28
C ALA A 60 10.49 10.18 -2.33
N GLU A 61 9.46 9.38 -2.60
CA GLU A 61 8.30 9.24 -1.72
C GLU A 61 8.71 8.55 -0.41
N GLU A 62 9.55 7.50 -0.47
CA GLU A 62 10.03 6.82 0.74
C GLU A 62 10.84 7.73 1.67
N GLU A 63 11.59 8.68 1.10
CA GLU A 63 12.39 9.68 1.82
C GLU A 63 11.51 10.78 2.42
N THR A 64 10.52 11.27 1.67
CA THR A 64 9.61 12.34 2.12
C THR A 64 8.47 11.84 3.00
N GLY A 65 8.12 10.56 2.89
CA GLY A 65 6.97 9.95 3.54
C GLY A 65 5.63 10.21 2.85
N PHE A 66 5.62 10.91 1.70
CA PHE A 66 4.40 11.29 0.99
C PHE A 66 4.45 10.93 -0.50
N ARG A 67 3.27 10.60 -1.06
CA ARG A 67 3.02 10.43 -2.49
C ARG A 67 3.25 11.76 -3.21
N GLN A 68 3.98 11.71 -4.33
CA GLN A 68 4.18 12.84 -5.23
C GLN A 68 3.29 12.75 -6.47
#